data_AF-A0A8B6HRS0-F1
#
_entry.id   AF-A0A8B6HRS0-F1
#
_cell.length_a   1.000
_cell.length_b   1.000
_cell.length_c   1.000
_cell.angle_alpha   90.00
_cell.angle_beta   90.00
_cell.angle_gamma   90.00
#
_symmetry.space_group_name_H-M   'P 1'
#
loop_
_entity.id
_entity.type
_entity.pdbx_description
1 polymer ?
#
loop_
_entity_poly.entity_id
_entity_poly.type
_entity_poly.pdbx_seq_one_letter_code
_entity_poly.pdbx_strand_id
1 'polypeptide(L)'
;MGRNGKGAIYVWAAGNGGTQDNCNADGYVNSIYTVAITSVQLGQNAYYSEVCAPALAATYGGSEEDRYLTTTSTFDECNTYGNQGTSFSAPIASGIIALALQAK
;
A
#
# COMPACT_ATOMS: atom_id res chain seq x y z
N MET A 1 -2.63 -24.67 7.99
CA MET A 1 -3.49 -23.50 8.26
C MET A 1 -2.58 -22.32 8.59
N GLY A 2 -2.77 -21.13 7.99
CA GLY A 2 -1.83 -20.01 8.13
C GLY A 2 -1.67 -19.53 9.57
N ARG A 3 -0.45 -19.16 9.98
CA ARG A 3 -0.10 -18.63 11.31
C ARG A 3 -0.72 -19.44 12.48
N ASN A 4 -0.52 -20.75 12.50
CA ASN A 4 -1.05 -21.66 13.52
C ASN A 4 -2.58 -21.55 13.70
N GLY A 5 -3.31 -21.36 12.59
CA GLY A 5 -4.77 -21.23 12.60
C GLY A 5 -5.29 -19.81 12.82
N LYS A 6 -4.41 -18.82 13.03
CA LYS A 6 -4.78 -17.40 13.16
C LYS A 6 -5.06 -16.70 11.83
N GLY A 7 -4.81 -17.38 10.71
CA GLY A 7 -4.92 -16.82 9.36
C GLY A 7 -3.65 -16.10 8.92
N ALA A 8 -3.27 -16.30 7.66
CA ALA A 8 -2.26 -15.47 7.01
C ALA A 8 -2.82 -14.06 6.78
N ILE A 9 -1.96 -13.05 6.72
CA ILE A 9 -2.36 -11.67 6.46
C ILE A 9 -1.82 -11.29 5.08
N TYR A 10 -2.74 -10.95 4.18
CA TYR A 10 -2.43 -10.52 2.82
C TYR A 10 -2.65 -9.02 2.74
N VAL A 11 -1.59 -8.26 2.48
CA VAL A 11 -1.67 -6.81 2.28
C VAL A 11 -1.56 -6.54 0.78
N TRP A 12 -2.45 -5.70 0.25
CA TRP A 12 -2.55 -5.44 -1.18
C TRP A 12 -2.57 -3.95 -1.47
N ALA A 13 -1.89 -3.53 -2.52
CA ALA A 13 -1.93 -2.16 -3.00
C ALA A 13 -3.27 -1.93 -3.72
N ALA A 14 -3.95 -0.82 -3.43
CA ALA A 14 -5.28 -0.54 -3.99
C ALA A 14 -5.26 -0.35 -5.50
N GLY A 15 -4.22 0.27 -6.06
CA GLY A 15 -4.07 0.44 -7.51
C GLY A 15 -3.59 1.85 -7.88
N ASN A 16 -2.99 1.96 -9.07
CA ASN A 16 -2.34 3.18 -9.57
C ASN A 16 -3.08 3.80 -10.78
N GLY A 17 -4.30 3.37 -11.07
CA GLY A 17 -5.10 3.87 -12.19
C GLY A 17 -5.69 5.28 -11.99
N GLY A 18 -5.53 5.86 -10.81
CA GLY A 18 -6.02 7.19 -10.47
C GLY A 18 -7.52 7.33 -10.72
N THR A 19 -7.92 8.45 -11.33
CA THR A 19 -9.33 8.73 -11.65
C THR A 19 -9.86 7.94 -12.85
N GLN A 20 -9.00 7.18 -13.54
CA GLN A 20 -9.38 6.41 -14.73
C GLN A 20 -9.71 4.94 -14.43
N ASP A 21 -9.53 4.50 -13.18
CA ASP A 21 -9.78 3.13 -12.77
C ASP A 21 -10.51 3.06 -11.42
N ASN A 22 -11.03 1.89 -11.08
CA ASN A 22 -11.69 1.66 -9.81
C ASN A 22 -11.31 0.30 -9.24
N CYS A 23 -10.68 0.31 -8.07
CA CYS A 23 -10.19 -0.90 -7.44
C CYS A 23 -11.27 -1.89 -6.95
N ASN A 24 -12.57 -1.59 -7.10
CA ASN A 24 -13.62 -2.63 -7.03
C ASN A 24 -13.54 -3.65 -8.18
N ALA A 25 -13.00 -3.24 -9.33
CA ALA A 25 -12.84 -4.08 -10.51
C ALA A 25 -11.61 -5.02 -10.41
N ASP A 26 -10.70 -4.77 -9.46
CA ASP A 26 -9.61 -5.69 -9.12
C ASP A 26 -10.09 -6.70 -8.06
N GLY A 27 -10.22 -7.97 -8.46
CA GLY A 27 -10.67 -9.05 -7.58
C GLY A 27 -9.71 -9.37 -6.42
N TYR A 28 -8.44 -9.00 -6.50
CA TYR A 28 -7.50 -9.13 -5.38
C TYR A 28 -7.74 -8.03 -4.35
N VAL A 29 -7.98 -6.80 -4.80
CA VAL A 29 -8.26 -5.66 -3.93
C VAL A 29 -9.65 -5.77 -3.30
N ASN A 30 -10.64 -6.23 -4.06
CA ASN A 30 -12.03 -6.41 -3.62
C ASN A 30 -12.26 -7.71 -2.81
N SER A 31 -11.22 -8.49 -2.54
CA SER A 31 -11.32 -9.71 -1.75
C SER A 31 -11.40 -9.40 -0.25
N ILE A 32 -12.35 -10.01 0.45
CA ILE A 32 -12.44 -9.90 1.92
C ILE A 32 -11.23 -10.48 2.66
N TYR A 33 -10.36 -11.23 1.96
CA TYR A 33 -9.18 -11.86 2.53
C TYR A 33 -7.92 -10.98 2.41
N THR A 34 -8.01 -9.83 1.76
CA THR A 34 -6.90 -8.89 1.61
C THR A 34 -7.15 -7.62 2.39
N VAL A 35 -6.06 -7.01 2.86
CA VAL A 35 -6.04 -5.69 3.47
C VAL A 35 -5.60 -4.71 2.38
N ALA A 36 -6.57 -4.10 1.72
CA ALA A 36 -6.34 -3.14 0.65
C ALA A 36 -5.88 -1.79 1.19
N ILE A 37 -4.76 -1.28 0.68
CA ILE A 37 -4.10 -0.05 1.13
C ILE A 37 -3.96 0.92 -0.04
N THR A 38 -4.51 2.13 0.12
CA THR A 38 -4.36 3.24 -0.84
C THR A 38 -3.23 4.20 -0.42
N SER A 39 -2.90 5.20 -1.25
CA SER A 39 -1.87 6.20 -0.91
C SER A 39 -2.45 7.56 -0.60
N VAL A 40 -1.85 8.20 0.41
CA VAL A 40 -2.01 9.63 0.68
C VAL A 40 -0.73 10.40 0.39
N GLN A 41 -0.92 11.66 0.04
CA GLN A 41 0.11 12.65 -0.25
C GLN A 41 -0.37 13.99 0.33
N LEU A 42 0.47 14.68 1.11
CA LEU A 42 0.10 15.96 1.74
C LEU A 42 -1.26 15.94 2.48
N GLY A 43 -1.65 14.80 3.05
CA GLY A 43 -2.93 14.61 3.74
C GLY A 43 -4.16 14.51 2.82
N GLN A 44 -3.97 14.39 1.51
CA GLN A 44 -5.00 14.17 0.50
C GLN A 44 -4.76 12.84 -0.23
N ASN A 45 -5.75 12.38 -1.01
CA ASN A 45 -5.57 11.22 -1.87
C ASN A 45 -4.49 11.52 -2.92
N ALA A 46 -3.53 10.61 -3.11
CA ALA A 46 -2.52 10.78 -4.14
C ALA A 46 -3.17 10.69 -5.54
N TYR A 47 -2.67 11.45 -6.51
CA TYR A 47 -3.29 11.57 -7.84
C TYR A 47 -3.39 10.25 -8.62
N TYR A 48 -2.48 9.31 -8.35
CA TYR A 48 -2.47 7.98 -8.96
C TYR A 48 -3.33 6.97 -8.19
N SER A 49 -3.77 7.28 -6.96
CA SER A 49 -4.48 6.32 -6.13
C SER A 49 -5.90 6.08 -6.61
N GLU A 50 -6.26 4.81 -6.74
CA GLU A 50 -7.66 4.41 -6.89
C GLU A 50 -8.35 4.47 -5.52
N VAL A 51 -9.42 5.27 -5.43
CA VAL A 51 -10.22 5.42 -4.21
C VAL A 51 -11.52 4.66 -4.42
N CYS A 52 -11.66 3.53 -3.74
CA CYS A 52 -12.80 2.63 -3.86
C CYS A 52 -13.24 2.09 -2.49
N ALA A 53 -14.44 1.51 -2.43
CA ALA A 53 -15.02 0.98 -1.19
C ALA A 53 -14.17 -0.13 -0.51
N PRO A 54 -13.46 -1.01 -1.25
CA PRO A 54 -12.57 -2.00 -0.65
C PRO A 54 -11.34 -1.45 0.07
N ALA A 55 -10.91 -0.21 -0.21
CA ALA A 55 -9.73 0.36 0.44
C ALA A 55 -10.00 0.57 1.95
N LEU A 56 -9.26 -0.15 2.81
CA LEU A 56 -9.47 -0.16 4.25
C LEU A 56 -8.71 0.94 4.98
N ALA A 57 -7.53 1.30 4.47
CA ALA A 57 -6.64 2.29 5.06
C ALA A 57 -5.73 2.91 4.00
N ALA A 58 -5.01 3.95 4.39
CA ALA A 58 -4.02 4.60 3.56
C ALA A 58 -2.69 4.79 4.31
N THR A 59 -1.59 4.76 3.57
CA THR A 59 -0.26 5.15 4.05
C THR A 59 0.39 6.10 3.05
N TYR A 60 1.51 6.71 3.40
CA TYR A 60 2.26 7.52 2.45
C TYR A 60 2.78 6.66 1.30
N GLY A 61 2.50 7.07 0.06
CA GLY A 61 2.92 6.34 -1.14
C GLY A 61 4.07 6.97 -1.91
N GLY A 62 4.47 8.18 -1.54
CA GLY A 62 5.51 8.95 -2.23
C GLY A 62 5.00 9.72 -3.45
N SER A 63 5.59 10.88 -3.73
CA SER A 63 5.27 11.71 -4.91
C SER A 63 6.32 12.82 -5.10
N GLU A 64 6.30 13.48 -6.25
CA GLU A 64 7.12 14.66 -6.49
C GLU A 64 6.67 15.88 -5.66
N GLU A 65 5.35 16.10 -5.51
CA GLU A 65 4.83 17.30 -4.84
C GLU A 65 4.89 17.20 -3.29
N ASP A 66 5.11 16.00 -2.74
CA ASP A 66 5.44 15.78 -1.33
C ASP A 66 6.93 15.39 -1.19
N ARG A 67 7.21 14.12 -0.93
CA ARG A 67 8.54 13.52 -1.02
C ARG A 67 8.42 12.12 -1.57
N TYR A 68 9.37 11.72 -2.41
CA TYR A 68 9.55 10.31 -2.73
C TYR A 68 9.96 9.54 -1.47
N LEU A 69 9.59 8.26 -1.44
CA LEU A 69 10.00 7.39 -0.35
C LEU A 69 11.48 7.01 -0.50
N THR A 70 12.18 6.87 0.62
CA THR A 70 13.55 6.36 0.64
C THR A 70 13.52 4.88 0.96
N THR A 71 14.09 4.04 0.11
CA THR A 71 14.17 2.59 0.35
C THR A 71 15.39 1.99 -0.36
N THR A 72 15.74 0.76 0.00
CA THR A 72 16.76 -0.02 -0.73
C THR A 72 16.33 -0.26 -2.17
N SER A 73 17.33 -0.36 -3.05
CA SER A 73 17.22 -0.66 -4.47
C SER A 73 18.09 -1.88 -4.80
N THR A 74 18.05 -2.32 -6.05
CA THR A 74 18.97 -3.34 -6.56
C THR A 74 20.42 -2.85 -6.50
N PHE A 75 21.38 -3.78 -6.63
CA PHE A 75 22.82 -3.47 -6.68
C PHE A 75 23.38 -2.78 -5.42
N ASP A 76 22.81 -3.07 -4.24
CA ASP A 76 23.22 -2.50 -2.95
C ASP A 76 23.09 -0.97 -2.89
N GLU A 77 22.12 -0.42 -3.63
CA GLU A 77 21.86 1.02 -3.67
C GLU A 77 20.72 1.42 -2.74
N CYS A 78 20.74 2.69 -2.31
CA CYS A 78 19.62 3.34 -1.65
C CYS A 78 18.95 4.28 -2.66
N ASN A 79 17.71 3.98 -3.05
CA ASN A 79 16.95 4.85 -3.93
C ASN A 79 16.15 5.87 -3.10
N THR A 80 16.30 7.14 -3.48
CA THR A 80 15.64 8.29 -2.85
C THR A 80 14.76 9.07 -3.83
N TYR A 81 14.65 8.61 -5.09
CA TYR A 81 13.96 9.32 -6.17
C TYR A 81 13.00 8.39 -6.93
N GLY A 82 11.83 8.90 -7.29
CA GLY A 82 10.85 8.17 -8.12
C GLY A 82 10.12 7.02 -7.42
N ASN A 83 10.41 6.75 -6.13
CA ASN A 83 9.66 5.78 -5.34
C ASN A 83 8.29 6.36 -4.97
N GLN A 84 7.30 6.13 -5.84
CA GLN A 84 5.91 6.56 -5.70
C GLN A 84 4.92 5.48 -6.11
N GLY A 85 3.69 5.52 -5.58
CA GLY A 85 2.62 4.60 -5.94
C GLY A 85 2.04 3.83 -4.75
N THR A 86 0.84 3.27 -4.92
CA THR A 86 0.22 2.37 -3.92
C THR A 86 1.06 1.13 -3.68
N SER A 87 1.91 0.77 -4.63
CA SER A 87 2.91 -0.29 -4.53
C SER A 87 3.90 -0.08 -3.39
N PHE A 88 4.17 1.16 -2.98
CA PHE A 88 5.01 1.46 -1.81
C PHE A 88 4.18 1.61 -0.53
N SER A 89 2.90 1.98 -0.64
CA SER A 89 1.99 2.05 0.51
C SER A 89 1.74 0.70 1.18
N ALA A 90 1.57 -0.37 0.39
CA ALA A 90 1.30 -1.71 0.91
C ALA A 90 2.46 -2.30 1.76
N PRO A 91 3.74 -2.21 1.36
CA PRO A 91 4.87 -2.58 2.23
C PRO A 91 4.94 -1.79 3.55
N ILE A 92 4.64 -0.50 3.54
CA ILE A 92 4.61 0.31 4.78
C ILE A 92 3.53 -0.22 5.73
N ALA A 93 2.32 -0.46 5.22
CA ALA A 93 1.24 -1.05 6.02
C ALA A 93 1.61 -2.45 6.53
N SER A 94 2.31 -3.25 5.72
CA SER A 94 2.81 -4.57 6.12
C SER A 94 3.79 -4.47 7.30
N GLY A 95 4.69 -3.48 7.28
CA GLY A 95 5.60 -3.19 8.39
C GLY A 95 4.85 -2.78 9.66
N ILE A 96 3.84 -1.91 9.55
CA ILE A 96 2.99 -1.52 10.69
C ILE A 96 2.24 -2.73 11.27
N ILE A 97 1.67 -3.57 10.42
CA ILE A 97 1.00 -4.81 10.84
C ILE A 97 1.99 -5.75 11.54
N ALA A 98 3.22 -5.89 11.02
CA ALA A 98 4.24 -6.71 11.67
C ALA A 98 4.57 -6.23 13.09
N LEU A 99 4.68 -4.92 13.31
CA LEU A 99 4.85 -4.34 14.65
C LEU A 99 3.64 -4.64 15.56
N ALA A 100 2.42 -4.50 15.02
CA ALA A 100 1.20 -4.83 15.77
C ALA A 100 1.13 -6.32 16.13
N LEU A 101 1.64 -7.20 15.27
CA LEU A 101 1.75 -8.64 15.53
C LEU A 101 2.84 -8.98 16.54
N GLN A 102 3.90 -8.18 16.65
CA GLN A 102 4.96 -8.38 17.64
C GLN A 102 4.51 -7.97 19.04
N ALA A 103 3.63 -6.96 19.15
CA ALA A 103 3.15 -6.43 20.42
C ALA A 103 2.22 -7.38 21.19
N LYS A 104 1.82 -8.52 20.60
CA LYS A 104 0.90 -9.51 21.17
C LYS A 104 1.38 -10.93 20.93
#